data_AF-A0A0J1BMS3-F1
#
_entry.id   AF-A0A0J1BMS3-F1
#
_cell.length_a   1.000
_cell.length_b   1.000
_cell.length_c   1.000
_cell.angle_alpha   90.00
_cell.angle_beta   90.00
_cell.angle_gamma   90.00
#
_symmetry.space_group_name_H-M   'P 1'
#
loop_
_entity.id
_entity.type
_entity.pdbx_description
1 polymer ?
#
loop_
_entity_poly.entity_id
_entity_poly.type
_entity_poly.pdbx_seq_one_letter_code
_entity_poly.pdbx_strand_id
1 'polypeptide(L)'
;MSATSASPSSGSTAAQTATPSRTRKRVATGYRFLLITVSSLIIGGLLFVMIRTFGYVEGTEFAPNHFQTRRFSFYEIPLVHWQITPIRRVSTTPETARYLTQSKILTMPNQIPDRWDLVEIRHGLQDAEPHDPALLLDHLRLMDEGISVWKQWSKKNPKQAQQLWPTIAKLADRELYILIPRLMELTRDVEDVATLKGTVADYLAEEYVSLIRDMRDAQRDELADALLAEALEESPDNMELQSLKKDRQTVDPAENT
;
A
#
# COMPACT_ATOMS: atom_id res chain seq x y z
N MET A 1 13.34 -103.84 43.92
CA MET A 1 13.11 -104.97 42.99
C MET A 1 13.26 -104.40 41.59
N SER A 2 14.44 -104.58 41.00
CA SER A 2 14.68 -105.46 39.83
C SER A 2 14.30 -104.74 38.53
N ALA A 3 15.08 -104.66 37.46
CA ALA A 3 16.41 -105.12 37.07
C ALA A 3 16.77 -104.31 35.78
N THR A 4 18.02 -103.85 35.61
CA THR A 4 19.01 -104.39 34.64
C THR A 4 18.58 -104.30 33.17
N SER A 5 19.18 -103.45 32.33
CA SER A 5 20.22 -103.75 31.30
C SER A 5 20.10 -102.64 30.22
N ALA A 6 21.06 -102.23 29.37
CA ALA A 6 22.48 -102.47 29.18
C ALA A 6 23.03 -101.35 28.25
N SER A 7 24.31 -101.01 28.46
CA SER A 7 25.39 -100.69 27.50
C SER A 7 25.32 -99.56 26.44
N PRO A 8 26.51 -99.02 26.07
CA PRO A 8 26.69 -97.75 25.36
C PRO A 8 27.08 -97.93 23.88
N SER A 9 26.96 -96.86 23.09
CA SER A 9 27.65 -96.76 21.79
C SER A 9 28.09 -95.34 21.48
N SER A 10 29.40 -95.20 21.30
CA SER A 10 30.10 -94.04 20.75
C SER A 10 29.57 -93.65 19.37
N GLY A 11 29.35 -92.36 19.15
CA GLY A 11 28.96 -91.80 17.86
C GLY A 11 29.49 -90.38 17.73
N SER A 12 30.72 -90.26 17.24
CA SER A 12 31.35 -89.03 16.78
C SER A 12 30.58 -88.47 15.57
N THR A 13 30.05 -87.25 15.64
CA THR A 13 29.91 -86.39 14.46
C THR A 13 29.90 -84.93 14.89
N ALA A 14 30.98 -84.24 14.55
CA ALA A 14 31.04 -82.79 14.51
C ALA A 14 30.04 -82.25 13.48
N ALA A 15 29.15 -81.36 13.90
CA ALA A 15 28.40 -80.48 13.01
C ALA A 15 28.59 -79.04 13.47
N GLN A 16 29.63 -78.45 12.88
CA GLN A 16 29.90 -77.02 12.86
C GLN A 16 28.74 -76.26 12.19
N THR A 17 28.51 -75.05 12.70
CA THR A 17 27.98 -73.87 12.00
C THR A 17 26.60 -73.93 11.34
N ALA A 18 25.68 -73.11 11.86
CA ALA A 18 25.05 -72.05 11.06
C ALA A 18 24.34 -71.04 11.98
N THR A 19 25.06 -69.99 12.37
CA THR A 19 24.44 -68.77 12.91
C THR A 19 23.65 -68.11 11.77
N PRO A 20 22.36 -67.79 11.90
CA PRO A 20 21.64 -67.07 10.85
C PRO A 20 22.17 -65.63 10.78
N SER A 21 23.06 -65.38 9.82
CA SER A 21 23.58 -64.05 9.54
C SER A 21 22.46 -63.17 8.96
N ARG A 22 21.84 -62.36 9.83
CA ARG A 22 20.99 -61.21 9.45
C ARG A 22 21.85 -60.16 8.72
N THR A 23 22.17 -60.41 7.48
CA THR A 23 22.92 -59.48 6.64
C THR A 23 22.21 -59.35 5.31
N ARG A 24 21.29 -58.38 5.23
CA ARG A 24 20.89 -57.64 4.00
C ARG A 24 19.69 -56.72 4.27
N LYS A 25 19.91 -55.61 5.00
CA LYS A 25 19.00 -54.44 4.99
C LYS A 25 19.72 -53.08 5.05
N ARG A 26 21.05 -53.02 4.93
CA ARG A 26 21.82 -51.77 5.07
C ARG A 26 21.95 -50.94 3.78
N VAL A 27 21.72 -51.54 2.60
CA VAL A 27 21.86 -50.82 1.31
C VAL A 27 20.62 -49.96 0.98
N ALA A 28 19.43 -50.39 1.42
CA ALA A 28 18.18 -49.65 1.18
C ALA A 28 18.09 -48.32 1.95
N THR A 29 18.81 -48.17 3.06
CA THR A 29 18.76 -46.97 3.90
C THR A 29 19.55 -45.80 3.29
N GLY A 30 20.71 -46.06 2.68
CA GLY A 30 21.54 -45.02 2.05
C GLY A 30 20.87 -44.35 0.85
N TYR A 31 20.18 -45.13 0.02
CA TYR A 31 19.43 -44.62 -1.13
C TYR A 31 18.25 -43.73 -0.71
N ARG A 32 17.57 -44.06 0.40
CA ARG A 32 16.49 -43.24 0.96
C ARG A 32 17.01 -41.88 1.45
N PHE A 33 18.14 -41.86 2.16
CA PHE A 33 18.75 -40.60 2.58
C PHE A 33 19.18 -39.75 1.39
N LEU A 34 19.84 -40.33 0.38
CA LEU A 34 20.21 -39.62 -0.84
C LEU A 34 18.98 -39.02 -1.54
N LEU A 35 17.91 -39.80 -1.72
CA LEU A 35 16.68 -39.32 -2.33
C LEU A 35 16.05 -38.17 -1.55
N ILE A 36 15.98 -38.26 -0.21
CA ILE A 36 15.45 -37.19 0.63
C ILE A 36 16.29 -35.92 0.46
N THR A 37 17.62 -36.03 0.53
CA THR A 37 18.52 -34.87 0.38
C THR A 37 18.37 -34.23 -0.99
N VAL A 38 18.37 -35.02 -2.06
CA VAL A 38 18.20 -34.52 -3.44
C VAL A 38 16.83 -33.87 -3.62
N SER A 39 15.76 -34.50 -3.14
CA SER A 39 14.40 -33.94 -3.20
C SER A 39 14.31 -32.62 -2.45
N SER A 40 14.88 -32.53 -1.24
CA SER A 40 14.89 -31.30 -0.45
C SER A 40 15.66 -30.17 -1.14
N LEU A 41 16.79 -30.48 -1.79
CA LEU A 41 17.57 -29.50 -2.57
C LEU A 41 16.78 -28.99 -3.79
N ILE A 42 16.09 -29.88 -4.50
CA ILE A 42 15.26 -29.50 -5.65
C ILE A 42 14.10 -28.61 -5.19
N ILE A 43 13.38 -29.00 -4.15
CA ILE A 43 12.25 -28.23 -3.61
C ILE A 43 12.75 -26.87 -3.09
N GLY A 44 13.85 -26.85 -2.32
CA GLY A 44 14.44 -25.62 -1.83
C GLY A 44 14.91 -24.69 -2.94
N GLY A 45 15.51 -25.24 -4.01
CA GLY A 45 15.91 -24.50 -5.20
C GLY A 45 14.72 -23.90 -5.95
N LEU A 46 13.66 -24.69 -6.17
CA LEU A 46 12.41 -24.22 -6.79
C LEU A 46 11.76 -23.12 -5.97
N LEU A 47 11.67 -23.29 -4.64
CA LEU A 47 11.13 -22.30 -3.73
C LEU A 47 11.96 -21.00 -3.76
N PHE A 48 13.28 -21.11 -3.77
CA PHE A 48 14.17 -19.95 -3.87
C PHE A 48 13.96 -19.17 -5.18
N VAL A 49 13.89 -19.87 -6.32
CA VAL A 49 13.62 -19.25 -7.63
C VAL A 49 12.24 -18.58 -7.63
N MET A 50 11.23 -19.25 -7.08
CA MET A 50 9.86 -18.74 -6.99
C MET A 50 9.77 -17.48 -6.13
N ILE A 51 10.38 -17.47 -4.93
CA ILE A 51 10.45 -16.27 -4.07
C ILE A 51 11.21 -15.15 -4.79
N ARG A 52 12.32 -15.47 -5.47
CA ARG A 52 13.14 -14.45 -6.12
C ARG A 52 12.45 -13.76 -7.29
N THR A 53 11.56 -14.48 -7.99
CA THR A 53 10.86 -14.01 -9.20
C THR A 53 9.49 -13.43 -8.90
N PHE A 54 8.69 -14.10 -8.06
CA PHE A 54 7.32 -13.71 -7.74
C PHE A 54 7.16 -13.07 -6.36
N GLY A 55 8.13 -13.25 -5.47
CA GLY A 55 8.06 -12.76 -4.10
C GLY A 55 8.64 -11.36 -3.89
N TYR A 56 9.23 -10.74 -4.91
CA TYR A 56 9.72 -9.36 -4.79
C TYR A 56 8.56 -8.38 -4.86
N VAL A 57 8.38 -7.57 -3.82
CA VAL A 57 7.35 -6.53 -3.76
C VAL A 57 8.03 -5.18 -3.68
N GLU A 58 7.57 -4.23 -4.47
CA GLU A 58 7.96 -2.83 -4.35
C GLU A 58 6.79 -1.90 -4.64
N GLY A 59 6.90 -0.67 -4.17
CA GLY A 59 5.85 0.32 -4.39
C GLY A 59 6.30 1.71 -3.96
N THR A 60 5.43 2.68 -4.20
CA THR A 60 5.61 4.07 -3.79
C THR A 60 4.53 4.44 -2.79
N GLU A 61 4.92 5.18 -1.75
CA GLU A 61 4.01 5.77 -0.76
C GLU A 61 4.16 7.31 -0.77
N PHE A 62 3.08 8.02 -0.49
CA PHE A 62 3.02 9.48 -0.38
C PHE A 62 2.50 9.89 1.01
N ALA A 63 3.19 10.82 1.66
CA ALA A 63 2.77 11.41 2.92
C ALA A 63 2.16 12.80 2.67
N PRO A 64 0.82 12.93 2.69
CA PRO A 64 0.13 14.18 2.35
C PRO A 64 0.44 15.32 3.32
N ASN A 65 0.55 15.02 4.62
CA ASN A 65 0.86 16.02 5.64
C ASN A 65 2.30 16.58 5.58
N HIS A 66 3.19 15.98 4.79
CA HIS A 66 4.58 16.45 4.62
C HIS A 66 4.97 16.68 3.15
N PHE A 67 4.09 16.35 2.20
CA PHE A 67 4.42 16.26 0.76
C PHE A 67 5.72 15.48 0.51
N GLN A 68 5.86 14.31 1.11
CA GLN A 68 7.02 13.44 0.90
C GLN A 68 6.60 12.18 0.18
N THR A 69 7.50 11.63 -0.64
CA THR A 69 7.29 10.29 -1.20
C THR A 69 8.46 9.41 -0.83
N ARG A 70 8.19 8.11 -0.68
CA ARG A 70 9.24 7.11 -0.54
C ARG A 70 8.88 5.87 -1.34
N ARG A 71 9.91 5.20 -1.84
CA ARG A 71 9.79 3.88 -2.43
C ARG A 71 10.06 2.83 -1.37
N PHE A 72 9.24 1.80 -1.28
CA PHE A 72 9.49 0.64 -0.43
C PHE A 72 9.78 -0.61 -1.26
N SER A 73 10.50 -1.56 -0.67
CA SER A 73 10.71 -2.89 -1.25
C SER A 73 10.96 -3.95 -0.18
N PHE A 74 10.50 -5.17 -0.43
CA PHE A 74 10.74 -6.35 0.41
C PHE A 74 10.53 -7.64 -0.40
N TYR A 75 10.81 -8.79 0.22
CA TYR A 75 10.45 -10.11 -0.28
C TYR A 75 9.38 -10.74 0.61
N GLU A 76 8.46 -11.45 -0.02
CA GLU A 76 7.44 -12.29 0.60
C GLU A 76 7.41 -13.69 -0.03
N ILE A 77 6.78 -14.65 0.67
CA ILE A 77 6.49 -15.97 0.10
C ILE A 77 5.25 -15.84 -0.79
N PRO A 78 5.36 -16.14 -2.10
CA PRO A 78 4.22 -16.05 -3.00
C PRO A 78 3.07 -16.99 -2.55
N LEU A 79 1.83 -16.67 -2.93
CA LEU A 79 0.55 -17.27 -2.51
C LEU A 79 0.08 -16.97 -1.09
N VAL A 80 0.98 -16.91 -0.10
CA VAL A 80 0.61 -16.65 1.30
C VAL A 80 0.91 -15.23 1.75
N HIS A 81 1.61 -14.43 0.93
CA HIS A 81 1.97 -13.03 1.19
C HIS A 81 2.69 -12.83 2.54
N TRP A 82 3.46 -13.83 2.96
CA TRP A 82 4.22 -13.75 4.21
C TRP A 82 5.54 -13.05 3.94
N GLN A 83 5.68 -11.83 4.47
CA GLN A 83 6.92 -11.06 4.44
C GLN A 83 8.09 -11.79 5.13
N ILE A 84 9.19 -11.98 4.39
CA ILE A 84 10.41 -12.67 4.86
C ILE A 84 11.62 -11.74 5.05
N THR A 85 11.60 -10.54 4.47
CA THR A 85 12.66 -9.53 4.67
C THR A 85 12.08 -8.24 5.25
N PRO A 86 12.85 -7.48 6.05
CA PRO A 86 12.44 -6.14 6.46
C PRO A 86 12.13 -5.23 5.26
N ILE A 87 11.17 -4.31 5.44
CA ILE A 87 10.82 -3.32 4.42
C ILE A 87 11.93 -2.28 4.32
N ARG A 88 12.55 -2.17 3.15
CA ARG A 88 13.52 -1.12 2.84
C ARG A 88 12.80 0.08 2.25
N ARG A 89 13.08 1.28 2.76
CA ARG A 89 12.45 2.52 2.30
C ARG A 89 13.51 3.52 1.84
N VAL A 90 13.28 4.19 0.71
CA VAL A 90 14.17 5.21 0.14
C VAL A 90 13.34 6.42 -0.24
N SER A 91 13.78 7.63 0.14
CA SER A 91 13.09 8.87 -0.22
C SER A 91 13.18 9.12 -1.74
N THR A 92 12.05 9.44 -2.36
CA THR A 92 11.93 9.68 -3.81
C THR A 92 11.17 10.96 -4.13
N THR A 93 11.12 11.91 -3.17
CA THR A 93 10.28 13.11 -3.25
C THR A 93 10.54 13.92 -4.54
N PRO A 94 9.51 14.18 -5.37
CA PRO A 94 9.64 14.96 -6.60
C PRO A 94 10.16 16.38 -6.36
N GLU A 95 10.71 17.00 -7.40
CA GLU A 95 11.24 18.36 -7.29
C GLU A 95 10.18 19.40 -6.95
N THR A 96 8.95 19.26 -7.47
CA THR A 96 7.81 20.12 -7.13
C THR A 96 7.58 20.11 -5.62
N ALA A 97 7.37 18.92 -5.04
CA ALA A 97 7.09 18.75 -3.62
C ALA A 97 8.24 19.27 -2.72
N ARG A 98 9.50 19.00 -3.12
CA ARG A 98 10.68 19.59 -2.45
C ARG A 98 10.67 21.11 -2.50
N TYR A 99 10.33 21.70 -3.64
CA TYR A 99 10.26 23.15 -3.78
C TYR A 99 9.14 23.75 -2.91
N LEU A 100 7.94 23.17 -2.91
CA LEU A 100 6.79 23.68 -2.13
C LEU A 100 7.07 23.73 -0.63
N THR A 101 7.72 22.68 -0.11
CA THR A 101 8.13 22.59 1.30
C THR A 101 9.29 23.52 1.63
N GLN A 102 10.34 23.55 0.81
CA GLN A 102 11.51 24.40 1.04
C GLN A 102 11.22 25.90 0.91
N SER A 103 10.31 26.28 0.00
CA SER A 103 9.89 27.66 -0.21
C SER A 103 8.83 28.15 0.79
N LYS A 104 8.39 27.28 1.71
CA LYS A 104 7.33 27.57 2.69
C LYS A 104 6.00 27.98 2.06
N ILE A 105 5.73 27.55 0.82
CA ILE A 105 4.38 27.63 0.24
C ILE A 105 3.46 26.69 1.02
N LEU A 106 3.98 25.51 1.38
CA LEU A 106 3.33 24.60 2.31
C LEU A 106 4.06 24.62 3.64
N THR A 107 3.31 24.81 4.73
CA THR A 107 3.85 24.74 6.09
C THR A 107 3.70 23.32 6.59
N MET A 108 4.81 22.63 6.80
CA MET A 108 4.81 21.24 7.25
C MET A 108 5.05 21.15 8.76
N PRO A 109 4.43 20.17 9.45
CA PRO A 109 4.77 19.86 10.83
C PRO A 109 6.26 19.55 10.97
N ASN A 110 6.85 19.89 12.12
CA ASN A 110 8.24 19.53 12.45
C ASN A 110 8.38 18.07 12.94
N GLN A 111 7.36 17.26 12.76
CA GLN A 111 7.32 15.86 13.20
C GLN A 111 7.65 14.92 12.04
N ILE A 112 7.73 13.64 12.33
CA ILE A 112 7.89 12.61 11.28
C ILE A 112 6.48 12.32 10.72
N PRO A 113 6.34 12.07 9.39
CA PRO A 113 5.05 11.67 8.84
C PRO A 113 4.54 10.37 9.47
N ASP A 114 3.36 10.46 10.07
CA ASP A 114 2.59 9.38 10.69
C ASP A 114 1.76 8.59 9.68
N ARG A 115 1.26 9.26 8.64
CA ARG A 115 0.46 8.67 7.55
C ARG A 115 1.25 8.58 6.24
N TRP A 116 1.06 7.46 5.55
CA TRP A 116 1.65 7.15 4.25
C TRP A 116 0.61 6.44 3.40
N ASP A 117 0.20 7.09 2.32
CA ASP A 117 -0.83 6.59 1.41
C ASP A 117 -0.14 5.84 0.27
N LEU A 118 -0.65 4.66 -0.06
CA LEU A 118 -0.11 3.83 -1.12
C LEU A 118 -0.39 4.51 -2.46
N VAL A 119 0.65 4.75 -3.26
CA VAL A 119 0.54 5.36 -4.60
C VAL A 119 0.48 4.25 -5.65
N GLU A 120 1.39 3.29 -5.55
CA GLU A 120 1.47 2.17 -6.47
C GLU A 120 2.14 1.00 -5.76
N ILE A 121 1.77 -0.23 -6.12
CA ILE A 121 2.42 -1.45 -5.66
C ILE A 121 2.61 -2.42 -6.83
N ARG A 122 3.68 -3.18 -6.80
CA ARG A 122 4.02 -4.21 -7.79
C ARG A 122 4.46 -5.48 -7.11
N HIS A 123 3.86 -6.60 -7.49
CA HIS A 123 4.22 -7.95 -7.03
C HIS A 123 4.91 -8.75 -8.14
N GLY A 124 6.18 -9.07 -7.96
CA GLY A 124 6.95 -9.90 -8.87
C GLY A 124 7.00 -9.35 -10.29
N LEU A 125 6.40 -10.10 -11.22
CA LEU A 125 6.34 -9.79 -12.65
C LEU A 125 5.03 -9.09 -13.08
N GLN A 126 4.15 -8.76 -12.14
CA GLN A 126 2.92 -8.04 -12.43
C GLN A 126 3.20 -6.58 -12.78
N ASP A 127 2.27 -5.93 -13.46
CA ASP A 127 2.31 -4.48 -13.64
C ASP A 127 2.09 -3.77 -12.31
N ALA A 128 2.55 -2.51 -12.23
CA ALA A 128 2.27 -1.68 -11.07
C ALA A 128 0.79 -1.32 -11.04
N GLU A 129 0.15 -1.50 -9.89
CA GLU A 129 -1.25 -1.15 -9.65
C GLU A 129 -1.32 0.26 -9.05
N PRO A 130 -1.78 1.29 -9.80
CA PRO A 130 -1.92 2.63 -9.28
C PRO A 130 -3.11 2.74 -8.31
N HIS A 131 -2.97 3.60 -7.32
CA HIS A 131 -3.99 3.96 -6.33
C HIS A 131 -4.24 5.47 -6.37
N ASP A 132 -5.29 5.96 -5.70
CA ASP A 132 -5.73 7.36 -5.78
C ASP A 132 -4.62 8.42 -5.58
N PRO A 133 -3.66 8.28 -4.64
CA PRO A 133 -2.56 9.23 -4.50
C PRO A 133 -1.66 9.38 -5.74
N ALA A 134 -1.69 8.41 -6.67
CA ALA A 134 -1.01 8.51 -7.96
C ALA A 134 -1.49 9.73 -8.75
N LEU A 135 -2.77 10.11 -8.65
CA LEU A 135 -3.34 11.25 -9.36
C LEU A 135 -2.60 12.56 -9.02
N LEU A 136 -2.32 12.81 -7.74
CA LEU A 136 -1.52 13.95 -7.33
C LEU A 136 -0.04 13.75 -7.68
N LEU A 137 0.49 12.55 -7.45
CA LEU A 137 1.91 12.29 -7.64
C LEU A 137 2.35 12.44 -9.10
N ASP A 138 1.51 12.05 -10.05
CA ASP A 138 1.75 12.22 -11.48
C ASP A 138 1.88 13.70 -11.85
N HIS A 139 1.01 14.55 -11.28
CA HIS A 139 1.14 16.00 -11.43
C HIS A 139 2.42 16.52 -10.79
N LEU A 140 2.77 16.09 -9.57
CA LEU A 140 4.01 16.50 -8.91
C LEU A 140 5.27 16.07 -9.68
N ARG A 141 5.20 14.94 -10.39
CA ARG A 141 6.26 14.38 -11.25
C ARG A 141 6.24 14.90 -12.67
N LEU A 142 5.21 15.63 -13.10
CA LEU A 142 5.06 16.11 -14.46
C LEU A 142 6.28 16.96 -14.89
N MET A 143 6.93 16.49 -15.95
CA MET A 143 8.09 17.14 -16.57
C MET A 143 7.73 17.58 -17.99
N ASP A 144 8.20 18.75 -18.39
CA ASP A 144 8.18 19.26 -19.75
C ASP A 144 9.60 19.68 -20.11
N GLU A 145 10.15 19.11 -21.18
CA GLU A 145 11.57 19.31 -21.58
C GLU A 145 12.59 19.07 -20.44
N GLY A 146 12.29 18.12 -19.54
CA GLY A 146 13.13 17.82 -18.37
C GLY A 146 12.99 18.83 -17.21
N ILE A 147 12.08 19.79 -17.32
CA ILE A 147 11.78 20.80 -16.31
C ILE A 147 10.47 20.42 -15.62
N SER A 148 10.48 20.44 -14.28
CA SER A 148 9.28 20.20 -13.48
C SER A 148 8.26 21.33 -13.71
N VAL A 149 7.12 20.96 -14.33
CA VAL A 149 6.07 21.90 -14.78
C VAL A 149 5.53 22.70 -13.61
N TRP A 150 5.09 22.01 -12.56
CA TRP A 150 4.44 22.64 -11.41
C TRP A 150 5.41 23.40 -10.51
N LYS A 151 6.68 22.99 -10.44
CA LYS A 151 7.74 23.80 -9.83
C LYS A 151 7.94 25.11 -10.58
N GLN A 152 8.01 25.07 -11.91
CA GLN A 152 8.19 26.27 -12.73
C GLN A 152 6.98 27.19 -12.66
N TRP A 153 5.77 26.63 -12.75
CA TRP A 153 4.51 27.37 -12.58
C TRP A 153 4.46 28.07 -11.23
N SER A 154 4.78 27.35 -10.13
CA SER A 154 4.74 27.93 -8.78
C SER A 154 5.77 29.05 -8.59
N LYS A 155 6.93 28.96 -9.25
CA LYS A 155 7.93 30.04 -9.26
C LYS A 155 7.45 31.28 -10.01
N LYS A 156 6.75 31.10 -11.13
CA LYS A 156 6.21 32.20 -11.95
C LYS A 156 5.00 32.85 -11.29
N ASN A 157 4.20 32.07 -10.56
CA ASN A 157 2.92 32.46 -9.98
C ASN A 157 2.92 32.30 -8.44
N PRO A 158 3.80 33.00 -7.69
CA PRO A 158 3.98 32.74 -6.26
C PRO A 158 2.74 33.05 -5.41
N LYS A 159 1.94 34.05 -5.80
CA LYS A 159 0.71 34.43 -5.06
C LYS A 159 -0.40 33.39 -5.26
N GLN A 160 -0.52 32.88 -6.49
CA GLN A 160 -1.46 31.82 -6.85
C GLN A 160 -1.05 30.50 -6.20
N ALA A 161 0.24 30.17 -6.22
CA ALA A 161 0.78 28.99 -5.55
C ALA A 161 0.47 28.99 -4.05
N GLN A 162 0.58 30.15 -3.38
CA GLN A 162 0.20 30.30 -1.96
C GLN A 162 -1.28 30.05 -1.70
N GLN A 163 -2.15 30.15 -2.71
CA GLN A 163 -3.56 29.83 -2.57
C GLN A 163 -3.86 28.37 -2.96
N LEU A 164 -3.34 27.92 -4.10
CA LEU A 164 -3.67 26.63 -4.69
C LEU A 164 -3.11 25.46 -3.88
N TRP A 165 -1.84 25.51 -3.50
CA TRP A 165 -1.19 24.35 -2.89
C TRP A 165 -1.74 24.00 -1.51
N PRO A 166 -2.08 24.96 -0.62
CA PRO A 166 -2.77 24.63 0.62
C PRO A 166 -4.10 23.91 0.38
N THR A 167 -4.87 24.30 -0.64
CA THR A 167 -6.09 23.60 -1.01
C THR A 167 -5.80 22.17 -1.48
N ILE A 168 -4.82 21.98 -2.36
CA ILE A 168 -4.40 20.63 -2.80
C ILE A 168 -3.92 19.79 -1.62
N ALA A 169 -3.17 20.38 -0.68
CA ALA A 169 -2.69 19.69 0.51
C ALA A 169 -3.84 19.27 1.42
N LYS A 170 -4.85 20.13 1.59
CA LYS A 170 -6.07 19.80 2.33
C LYS A 170 -6.83 18.66 1.66
N LEU A 171 -7.05 18.71 0.35
CA LEU A 171 -7.69 17.62 -0.41
C LEU A 171 -6.94 16.29 -0.27
N ALA A 172 -5.62 16.32 -0.37
CA ALA A 172 -4.78 15.14 -0.18
C ALA A 172 -4.88 14.59 1.26
N ASP A 173 -4.89 15.46 2.28
CA ASP A 173 -5.08 15.08 3.67
C ASP A 173 -6.48 14.47 3.92
N ARG A 174 -7.48 14.81 3.11
CA ARG A 174 -8.82 14.20 3.14
C ARG A 174 -8.98 12.97 2.25
N GLU A 175 -7.91 12.49 1.62
CA GLU A 175 -7.95 11.40 0.61
C GLU A 175 -8.83 11.72 -0.61
N LEU A 176 -9.16 12.99 -0.84
CA LEU A 176 -9.96 13.48 -1.98
C LEU A 176 -9.08 13.68 -3.23
N TYR A 177 -8.22 12.72 -3.51
CA TYR A 177 -7.26 12.78 -4.62
C TYR A 177 -7.93 12.88 -5.98
N ILE A 178 -9.13 12.31 -6.12
CA ILE A 178 -9.90 12.31 -7.36
C ILE A 178 -10.26 13.73 -7.84
N LEU A 179 -10.36 14.69 -6.93
CA LEU A 179 -10.72 16.07 -7.26
C LEU A 179 -9.51 16.91 -7.74
N ILE A 180 -8.29 16.45 -7.46
CA ILE A 180 -7.08 17.23 -7.67
C ILE A 180 -6.77 17.46 -9.15
N PRO A 181 -6.79 16.45 -10.05
CA PRO A 181 -6.41 16.65 -11.46
C PRO A 181 -7.19 17.78 -12.12
N ARG A 182 -8.52 17.76 -11.98
CA ARG A 182 -9.39 18.77 -12.59
C ARG A 182 -9.16 20.16 -11.98
N LEU A 183 -8.98 20.26 -10.67
CA LEU A 183 -8.63 21.51 -10.01
C LEU A 183 -7.31 22.10 -10.53
N MET A 184 -6.30 21.25 -10.73
CA MET A 184 -5.01 21.67 -11.28
C MET A 184 -5.13 22.14 -12.74
N GLU A 185 -5.95 21.47 -13.56
CA GLU A 185 -6.24 21.92 -14.93
C GLU A 185 -6.91 23.30 -14.95
N LEU A 186 -7.97 23.49 -14.16
CA LEU A 186 -8.75 24.74 -14.12
C LEU A 186 -7.94 25.95 -13.68
N THR A 187 -6.91 25.73 -12.86
CA THR A 187 -6.11 26.81 -12.26
C THR A 187 -4.81 27.11 -13.00
N ARG A 188 -4.44 26.30 -13.99
CA ARG A 188 -3.16 26.39 -14.70
C ARG A 188 -2.96 27.75 -15.39
N ASP A 189 -4.01 28.23 -16.05
CA ASP A 189 -3.96 29.42 -16.90
C ASP A 189 -4.57 30.66 -16.23
N VAL A 190 -4.88 30.59 -14.93
CA VAL A 190 -5.47 31.70 -14.19
C VAL A 190 -4.40 32.68 -13.74
N GLU A 191 -4.45 33.91 -14.26
CA GLU A 191 -3.42 34.92 -14.01
C GLU A 191 -3.63 35.71 -12.72
N ASP A 192 -4.85 35.77 -12.18
CA ASP A 192 -5.16 36.57 -10.99
C ASP A 192 -5.66 35.74 -9.81
N VAL A 193 -5.35 36.22 -8.60
CA VAL A 193 -5.65 35.48 -7.36
C VAL A 193 -7.14 35.45 -7.04
N ALA A 194 -7.90 36.46 -7.44
CA ALA A 194 -9.33 36.55 -7.12
C ALA A 194 -10.13 35.55 -7.95
N THR A 195 -9.87 35.49 -9.26
CA THR A 195 -10.44 34.50 -10.17
C THR A 195 -10.01 33.09 -9.79
N LEU A 196 -8.76 32.89 -9.36
CA LEU A 196 -8.31 31.58 -8.90
C LEU A 196 -9.08 31.14 -7.66
N LYS A 197 -9.28 32.03 -6.69
CA LYS A 197 -10.09 31.75 -5.49
C LYS A 197 -11.53 31.40 -5.84
N GLY A 198 -12.16 32.17 -6.71
CA GLY A 198 -13.52 31.90 -7.18
C GLY A 198 -13.61 30.55 -7.88
N THR A 199 -12.71 30.29 -8.85
CA THR A 199 -12.66 29.03 -9.61
C THR A 199 -12.49 27.82 -8.69
N VAL A 200 -11.59 27.91 -7.71
CA VAL A 200 -11.37 26.85 -6.72
C VAL A 200 -12.62 26.64 -5.85
N ALA A 201 -13.20 27.73 -5.32
CA ALA A 201 -14.36 27.66 -4.43
C ALA A 201 -15.59 27.09 -5.14
N ASP A 202 -15.87 27.57 -6.35
CA ASP A 202 -17.02 27.12 -7.16
C ASP A 202 -16.91 25.63 -7.49
N TYR A 203 -15.74 25.19 -7.99
CA TYR A 203 -15.49 23.78 -8.30
C TYR A 203 -15.62 22.90 -7.06
N LEU A 204 -14.98 23.27 -5.94
CA LEU A 204 -15.03 22.44 -4.73
C LEU A 204 -16.43 22.40 -4.14
N ALA A 205 -17.17 23.50 -4.14
CA ALA A 205 -18.54 23.51 -3.62
C ALA A 205 -19.46 22.57 -4.42
N GLU A 206 -19.33 22.56 -5.76
CA GLU A 206 -20.07 21.62 -6.62
C GLU A 206 -19.73 20.16 -6.31
N GLU A 207 -18.44 19.84 -6.23
CA GLU A 207 -17.97 18.47 -5.94
C GLU A 207 -18.37 18.01 -4.52
N TYR A 208 -18.28 18.90 -3.51
CA TYR A 208 -18.75 18.60 -2.16
C TYR A 208 -20.26 18.35 -2.14
N VAL A 209 -21.07 19.15 -2.84
CA VAL A 209 -22.52 18.94 -2.93
C VAL A 209 -22.83 17.55 -3.49
N SER A 210 -22.15 17.14 -4.57
CA SER A 210 -22.33 15.80 -5.14
C SER A 210 -21.94 14.72 -4.12
N LEU A 211 -20.75 14.84 -3.53
CA LEU A 211 -20.24 13.86 -2.57
C LEU A 211 -21.14 13.73 -1.33
N ILE A 212 -21.65 14.84 -0.80
CA ILE A 212 -22.55 14.83 0.36
C ILE A 212 -23.86 14.10 0.01
N ARG A 213 -24.41 14.34 -1.18
CA ARG A 213 -25.62 13.63 -1.65
C ARG A 213 -25.34 12.13 -1.78
N ASP A 214 -24.24 11.75 -2.41
CA ASP A 214 -23.85 10.35 -2.57
C ASP A 214 -23.64 9.65 -1.21
N MET A 215 -23.03 10.33 -0.23
CA MET A 215 -22.85 9.79 1.12
C MET A 215 -24.19 9.59 1.84
N ARG A 216 -25.14 10.52 1.69
CA ARG A 216 -26.50 10.39 2.24
C ARG A 216 -27.26 9.24 1.58
N ASP A 217 -27.19 9.11 0.26
CA ASP A 217 -27.79 8.02 -0.48
C ASP A 217 -27.20 6.66 -0.06
N ALA A 218 -25.92 6.63 0.31
CA ALA A 218 -25.23 5.48 0.89
C ALA A 218 -25.48 5.29 2.40
N GLN A 219 -26.38 6.06 3.02
CA GLN A 219 -26.72 6.02 4.45
C GLN A 219 -25.52 6.29 5.38
N ARG A 220 -24.59 7.15 4.95
CA ARG A 220 -23.42 7.60 5.71
C ARG A 220 -23.61 9.04 6.20
N ASP A 221 -24.69 9.28 6.95
CA ASP A 221 -25.11 10.63 7.33
C ASP A 221 -24.08 11.39 8.18
N GLU A 222 -23.39 10.72 9.10
CA GLU A 222 -22.33 11.34 9.92
C GLU A 222 -21.19 11.91 9.06
N LEU A 223 -20.76 11.15 8.05
CA LEU A 223 -19.71 11.58 7.13
C LEU A 223 -20.20 12.70 6.23
N ALA A 224 -21.45 12.59 5.74
CA ALA A 224 -22.07 13.63 4.94
C ALA A 224 -22.19 14.95 5.71
N ASP A 225 -22.55 14.91 6.99
CA ASP A 225 -22.68 16.09 7.83
C ASP A 225 -21.32 16.69 8.19
N ALA A 226 -20.28 15.86 8.39
CA ALA A 226 -18.91 16.33 8.56
C ALA A 226 -18.38 17.05 7.30
N LEU A 227 -18.60 16.46 6.12
CA LEU A 227 -18.25 17.07 4.83
C LEU A 227 -19.01 18.37 4.59
N LEU A 228 -20.31 18.41 4.92
CA LEU A 228 -21.13 19.61 4.80
C LEU A 228 -20.64 20.74 5.71
N ALA A 229 -20.28 20.43 6.96
CA ALA A 229 -19.75 21.42 7.89
C ALA A 229 -18.43 22.03 7.36
N GLU A 230 -17.54 21.18 6.82
CA GLU A 230 -16.28 21.60 6.22
C GLU A 230 -16.49 22.45 4.96
N ALA A 231 -17.36 22.01 4.05
CA ALA A 231 -17.67 22.75 2.82
C ALA A 231 -18.27 24.14 3.11
N LEU A 232 -19.10 24.25 4.15
CA LEU A 232 -19.68 25.53 4.59
C LEU A 232 -18.67 26.46 5.28
N GLU A 233 -17.59 25.93 5.86
CA GLU A 233 -16.50 26.75 6.38
C GLU A 233 -15.75 27.45 5.24
N GLU A 234 -15.56 26.75 4.12
CA GLU A 234 -14.88 27.29 2.94
C GLU A 234 -15.77 28.17 2.06
N SER A 235 -17.04 27.78 1.91
CA SER A 235 -18.00 28.44 1.01
C SER A 235 -19.32 28.76 1.75
N PRO A 236 -19.29 29.68 2.73
CA PRO A 236 -20.45 29.96 3.59
C PRO A 236 -21.65 30.52 2.83
N ASP A 237 -21.42 31.22 1.71
CA ASP A 237 -22.47 31.86 0.93
C ASP A 237 -23.02 30.95 -0.21
N ASN A 238 -22.54 29.71 -0.34
CA ASN A 238 -23.02 28.80 -1.38
C ASN A 238 -24.47 28.34 -1.10
N MET A 239 -25.39 28.68 -2.01
CA MET A 239 -26.81 28.42 -1.83
C MET A 239 -27.16 26.92 -1.76
N GLU A 240 -26.47 26.07 -2.51
CA GLU A 240 -26.74 24.63 -2.51
C GLU A 240 -26.31 23.98 -1.19
N LEU A 241 -25.12 24.30 -0.68
CA LEU A 241 -24.68 23.82 0.63
C LEU A 241 -25.62 24.28 1.76
N GLN A 242 -26.10 25.53 1.70
CA GLN A 242 -27.09 26.03 2.67
C GLN A 242 -28.43 25.28 2.57
N SER A 243 -28.85 24.90 1.37
CA SER A 243 -30.06 24.08 1.19
C SER A 243 -29.90 22.70 1.83
N LEU A 244 -28.76 22.03 1.62
CA LEU A 244 -28.47 20.71 2.22
C LEU A 244 -28.44 20.74 3.75
N LYS A 245 -28.01 21.86 4.34
CA LYS A 245 -28.04 22.09 5.79
C LYS A 245 -29.47 22.26 6.30
N LYS A 246 -30.28 23.05 5.60
CA LYS A 246 -31.68 23.28 5.97
C LYS A 246 -32.50 22.00 5.90
N ASP A 247 -32.33 21.21 4.84
CA ASP A 247 -33.05 19.96 4.66
C ASP A 247 -32.76 18.98 5.81
N ARG A 248 -31.49 18.88 6.25
CA ARG A 248 -31.11 18.05 7.40
C ARG A 248 -31.83 18.47 8.69
N GLN A 249 -31.92 19.77 8.96
CA GLN A 249 -32.63 20.29 10.14
C GLN A 249 -34.13 19.97 10.13
N THR A 250 -34.74 19.77 8.97
CA THR A 250 -36.16 19.39 8.88
C THR A 250 -36.42 17.90 9.12
N VAL A 251 -35.40 17.04 8.94
CA VAL A 251 -35.50 15.59 9.14
C VAL A 251 -35.27 15.20 10.60
N ASP A 252 -34.47 15.95 11.36
CA ASP A 252 -34.13 15.67 12.76
C ASP A 252 -34.80 16.58 13.84
N PRO A 253 -36.08 16.97 13.77
CA PRO A 253 -36.68 17.80 14.83
C PRO A 253 -37.00 17.03 16.13
N ALA A 254 -36.74 15.72 16.24
CA ALA A 254 -37.38 14.84 17.23
C ALA A 254 -36.49 14.03 18.19
N GLU A 255 -35.15 14.09 18.14
CA GLU A 255 -34.29 13.32 19.09
C GLU A 255 -33.84 14.09 20.34
N ASN A 256 -34.26 15.35 20.51
CA ASN A 256 -34.00 16.12 21.73
C ASN A 256 -35.30 16.36 22.53
N THR A 257 -35.83 15.30 23.14
CA THR A 257 -36.69 15.40 24.34
C THR A 257 -36.40 14.26 25.30
#